data_AF-A0A962GP76-F1
#
_entry.id   AF-A0A962GP76-F1
#
_cell.length_a   1.000
_cell.length_b   1.000
_cell.length_c   1.000
_cell.angle_alpha   90.00
_cell.angle_beta   90.00
_cell.angle_gamma   90.00
#
_symmetry.space_group_name_H-M   'P 1'
#
loop_
_entity.id
_entity.type
_entity.pdbx_description
1 polymer ?
#
loop_
_entity_poly.entity_id
_entity_poly.type
_entity_poly.pdbx_seq_one_letter_code
_entity_poly.pdbx_strand_id
1 'polypeptide(L)'
;MDARPGALQTLVSVLLQPPAGFAQLRQAPVRHAVWALLSVMLIAALANWWFMHGMSPDWIVDQQLQVQSGMSEADMAQARPILEQMAPHTGLLAAVAALVTLPVGCVLLAAIYVGSERLLSASRHSYGRWFLASAYCLLPLGVGALGLLLLTLLADNPDQPLSLANYASLNALLLQLPAGSPHFAWASSLDLFQIWCGVLGAVAARVWCGIGWGRALLFGLLPWIAIYGGWALLS
;
A
#
# COMPACT_ATOMS: atom_id res chain seq x y z
N MET A 1 21.97 -22.99 -21.57
CA MET A 1 21.57 -22.93 -20.15
C MET A 1 21.30 -21.47 -19.85
N ASP A 2 20.05 -21.04 -19.96
CA ASP A 2 19.71 -19.64 -19.67
C ASP A 2 19.83 -19.42 -18.15
N ALA A 3 20.65 -18.44 -17.77
CA ALA A 3 20.80 -18.05 -16.38
C ALA A 3 19.43 -17.64 -15.83
N ARG A 4 19.03 -18.22 -14.70
CA ARG A 4 17.78 -17.83 -14.03
C ARG A 4 17.86 -16.33 -13.73
N PRO A 5 16.84 -15.53 -14.10
CA PRO A 5 16.89 -14.09 -13.90
C PRO A 5 17.11 -13.78 -12.42
N GLY A 6 18.00 -12.82 -12.15
CA GLY A 6 18.28 -12.36 -10.79
C GLY A 6 17.04 -11.74 -10.16
N ALA A 7 16.96 -11.77 -8.83
CA ALA A 7 15.83 -11.18 -8.09
C ALA A 7 15.63 -9.70 -8.46
N LEU A 8 16.72 -8.92 -8.54
CA LEU A 8 16.69 -7.50 -8.92
C LEU A 8 16.16 -7.26 -10.34
N GLN A 9 16.59 -8.07 -11.32
CA GLN A 9 16.08 -7.99 -12.68
C GLN A 9 14.56 -8.26 -12.73
N THR A 10 14.08 -9.19 -11.92
CA THR A 10 12.66 -9.52 -11.84
C THR A 10 11.85 -8.36 -11.23
N LEU A 11 12.37 -7.67 -10.21
CA LEU A 11 11.74 -6.49 -9.62
C LEU A 11 11.51 -5.39 -10.67
N VAL A 12 12.57 -5.04 -11.40
CA VAL A 12 12.53 -4.02 -12.44
C VAL A 12 11.59 -4.43 -13.58
N SER A 13 11.65 -5.71 -13.99
CA SER A 13 10.82 -6.21 -15.08
C SER A 13 9.34 -6.19 -14.74
N VAL A 14 8.94 -6.48 -13.50
CA VAL A 14 7.53 -6.40 -13.09
C VAL A 14 7.00 -4.96 -13.13
N LEU A 15 7.82 -3.97 -12.80
CA LEU A 15 7.41 -2.56 -12.83
C LEU A 15 7.40 -1.99 -14.26
N LEU A 16 8.44 -2.26 -15.06
CA LEU A 16 8.63 -1.63 -16.37
C LEU A 16 8.04 -2.44 -17.54
N GLN A 17 7.97 -3.77 -17.41
CA GLN A 17 7.47 -4.68 -18.44
C GLN A 17 6.57 -5.77 -17.82
N PRO A 18 5.44 -5.40 -17.16
CA PRO A 18 4.71 -6.30 -16.27
C PRO A 18 4.39 -7.68 -16.87
N PRO A 19 3.90 -7.81 -18.13
CA PRO A 19 3.60 -9.13 -18.69
C PRO A 19 4.82 -10.05 -18.78
N ALA A 20 5.97 -9.52 -19.24
CA ALA A 20 7.22 -10.26 -19.32
C ALA A 20 7.77 -10.57 -17.92
N GLY A 21 7.70 -9.60 -17.00
CA GLY A 21 8.09 -9.77 -15.60
C GLY A 21 7.32 -10.91 -14.93
N PHE A 22 5.99 -10.96 -15.06
CA PHE A 22 5.18 -12.04 -14.51
C PHE A 22 5.37 -13.38 -15.23
N ALA A 23 5.71 -13.39 -16.52
CA ALA A 23 6.07 -14.62 -17.22
C ALA A 23 7.39 -15.22 -16.68
N GLN A 24 8.38 -14.37 -16.40
CA GLN A 24 9.64 -14.77 -15.75
C GLN A 24 9.39 -15.21 -14.30
N LEU A 25 8.61 -14.43 -13.54
CA LEU A 25 8.29 -14.70 -12.14
C LEU A 25 7.61 -16.06 -11.95
N ARG A 26 6.82 -16.52 -12.94
CA ARG A 26 6.23 -17.85 -12.93
C ARG A 26 7.30 -18.94 -12.73
N GLN A 27 8.48 -18.79 -13.32
CA GLN A 27 9.55 -19.78 -13.26
C GLN A 27 10.48 -19.58 -12.04
N ALA A 28 10.33 -18.48 -11.31
CA ALA A 28 11.14 -18.15 -10.16
C ALA A 28 10.76 -18.99 -8.92
N PRO A 29 11.72 -19.29 -8.03
CA PRO A 29 11.42 -19.97 -6.78
C PRO A 29 10.67 -19.04 -5.82
N VAL A 30 9.74 -19.59 -5.03
CA VAL A 30 8.87 -18.84 -4.11
C VAL A 30 9.65 -17.94 -3.13
N ARG A 31 10.85 -18.36 -2.73
CA ARG A 31 11.73 -17.55 -1.86
C ARG A 31 12.09 -16.17 -2.43
N HIS A 32 11.92 -15.94 -3.73
CA HIS A 32 12.10 -14.61 -4.33
C HIS A 32 11.06 -13.59 -3.83
N ALA A 33 9.96 -14.03 -3.23
CA ALA A 33 8.98 -13.17 -2.58
C ALA A 33 9.62 -12.33 -1.45
N VAL A 34 10.60 -12.90 -0.75
CA VAL A 34 11.32 -12.23 0.34
C VAL A 34 12.03 -10.97 -0.16
N TRP A 35 12.61 -10.99 -1.36
CA TRP A 35 13.30 -9.82 -1.90
C TRP A 35 12.34 -8.69 -2.25
N ALA A 36 11.19 -9.02 -2.85
CA ALA A 36 10.16 -8.02 -3.13
C ALA A 36 9.60 -7.44 -1.82
N LEU A 37 9.20 -8.29 -0.87
CA LEU A 37 8.66 -7.83 0.41
C LEU A 37 9.66 -7.00 1.20
N LEU A 38 10.89 -7.49 1.39
CA LEU A 38 11.92 -6.75 2.12
C LEU A 38 12.19 -5.39 1.47
N SER A 39 12.23 -5.31 0.14
CA SER A 39 12.44 -4.02 -0.54
C SER A 39 11.33 -3.01 -0.22
N VAL A 40 10.07 -3.41 -0.33
CA VAL A 40 8.93 -2.52 -0.05
C VAL A 40 8.87 -2.18 1.43
N MET A 41 9.10 -3.15 2.31
CA MET A 41 9.10 -2.97 3.76
C MET A 41 10.16 -1.97 4.24
N LEU A 42 11.40 -2.12 3.77
CA LEU A 42 12.50 -1.23 4.18
C LEU A 42 12.30 0.18 3.64
N ILE A 43 11.86 0.33 2.40
CA ILE A 43 11.58 1.63 1.80
C ILE A 43 10.40 2.31 2.52
N ALA A 44 9.30 1.60 2.75
CA ALA A 44 8.14 2.14 3.43
C ALA A 44 8.44 2.50 4.89
N ALA A 45 9.17 1.65 5.63
CA ALA A 45 9.57 1.92 7.00
C ALA A 45 10.47 3.16 7.08
N LEU A 46 11.47 3.27 6.19
CA LEU A 46 12.36 4.42 6.13
C LEU A 46 11.60 5.70 5.79
N ALA A 47 10.73 5.68 4.77
CA ALA A 47 9.96 6.84 4.36
C ALA A 47 9.03 7.34 5.48
N ASN A 48 8.28 6.44 6.14
CA ASN A 48 7.39 6.80 7.23
C ASN A 48 8.16 7.30 8.47
N TRP A 49 9.28 6.64 8.81
CA TRP A 49 10.12 7.09 9.91
C TRP A 49 10.67 8.50 9.63
N TRP A 50 11.24 8.71 8.44
CA TRP A 50 11.84 9.98 8.05
C TRP A 50 10.81 11.11 8.00
N PHE A 51 9.61 10.83 7.47
CA PHE A 51 8.50 11.77 7.43
C PHE A 51 8.12 12.29 8.81
N MET A 52 8.02 11.42 9.81
CA MET A 52 7.56 11.79 11.15
C MET A 52 8.68 12.22 12.10
N HIS A 53 9.92 11.75 11.90
CA HIS A 53 11.00 11.94 12.87
C HIS A 53 11.44 13.41 13.02
N GLY A 54 11.29 14.21 11.97
CA GLY A 54 11.63 15.64 12.00
C GLY A 54 10.55 16.51 12.64
N MET A 55 9.31 16.04 12.74
CA MET A 55 8.16 16.83 13.19
C MET A 55 8.22 17.10 14.69
N SER A 56 7.77 18.28 15.11
CA SER A 56 7.59 18.61 16.52
C SER A 56 6.46 17.77 17.14
N PRO A 57 6.59 17.33 18.40
CA PRO A 57 5.54 16.57 19.07
C PRO A 57 4.21 17.31 19.15
N ASP A 58 4.23 18.62 19.42
CA ASP A 58 3.03 19.46 19.47
C ASP A 58 2.30 19.49 18.14
N TRP A 59 3.04 19.61 17.02
CA TRP A 59 2.46 19.55 15.68
C TRP A 59 1.76 18.22 15.41
N ILE A 60 2.39 17.10 15.77
CA ILE A 60 1.80 15.76 15.61
C ILE A 60 0.51 15.65 16.41
N VAL A 61 0.51 16.11 17.67
CA VAL A 61 -0.67 16.09 18.54
C VAL A 61 -1.80 16.91 17.93
N ASP A 62 -1.51 18.13 17.50
CA ASP A 62 -2.51 19.03 16.92
C ASP A 62 -3.08 18.46 15.61
N GLN A 63 -2.24 17.87 14.75
CA GLN A 63 -2.69 17.19 13.54
C GLN A 63 -3.59 15.97 13.85
N GLN A 64 -3.25 15.15 14.86
CA GLN A 64 -4.05 14.00 15.27
C GLN A 64 -5.41 14.41 15.87
N LEU A 65 -5.45 15.53 16.58
CA LEU A 65 -6.68 16.12 17.10
C LEU A 65 -7.55 16.69 15.97
N GLN A 66 -6.95 17.32 14.95
CA GLN A 66 -7.67 17.84 13.78
C GLN A 66 -8.35 16.73 12.96
N VAL A 67 -7.73 15.56 12.86
CA VAL A 67 -8.35 14.39 12.19
C VAL A 67 -9.61 13.92 12.95
N GLN A 68 -9.66 14.13 14.27
CA GLN A 68 -10.78 13.75 15.13
C GLN A 68 -11.84 14.86 15.30
N SER A 69 -12.11 15.61 14.22
CA SER A 69 -13.01 16.78 14.15
C SER A 69 -14.47 16.61 14.63
N GLY A 70 -14.85 15.43 15.15
CA GLY A 70 -16.17 15.15 15.74
C GLY A 70 -16.17 14.88 17.26
N MET A 71 -15.02 14.96 17.93
CA MET A 71 -14.93 14.79 19.40
C MET A 71 -15.41 16.05 20.13
N SER A 72 -16.01 15.87 21.32
CA SER A 72 -16.30 17.01 22.19
C SER A 72 -14.99 17.63 22.71
N GLU A 73 -15.01 18.91 23.07
CA GLU A 73 -13.84 19.57 23.67
C GLU A 73 -13.33 18.84 24.92
N ALA A 74 -14.23 18.22 25.69
CA ALA A 74 -13.88 17.43 26.86
C ALA A 74 -13.12 16.14 26.48
N ASP A 75 -13.54 15.46 25.41
CA ASP A 75 -12.86 14.25 24.94
C ASP A 75 -11.50 14.57 24.31
N MET A 76 -11.40 15.70 23.59
CA MET A 76 -10.11 16.18 23.05
C MET A 76 -9.11 16.51 24.16
N ALA A 77 -9.57 17.17 25.23
CA ALA A 77 -8.73 17.48 26.40
C ALA A 77 -8.26 16.20 27.12
N GLN A 78 -9.08 15.15 27.13
CA GLN A 78 -8.70 13.85 27.69
C GLN A 78 -7.73 13.07 26.79
N ALA A 79 -7.88 13.18 25.46
CA ALA A 79 -7.01 12.51 24.50
C ALA A 79 -5.61 13.14 24.43
N ARG A 80 -5.51 14.47 24.58
CA ARG A 80 -4.24 15.22 24.43
C ARG A 80 -3.05 14.64 25.21
N PRO A 81 -3.12 14.35 26.53
CA PRO A 81 -1.97 13.81 27.26
C PRO A 81 -1.54 12.42 26.76
N ILE A 82 -2.47 11.62 26.24
CA ILE A 82 -2.16 10.32 25.63
C ILE A 82 -1.39 10.54 24.32
N LEU A 83 -1.86 11.47 23.49
CA LEU A 83 -1.19 11.82 22.23
C LEU A 83 0.20 12.42 22.47
N GLU A 84 0.34 13.30 23.46
CA GLU A 84 1.64 13.88 23.86
C GLU A 84 2.64 12.80 24.28
N GLN A 85 2.19 11.79 25.02
CA GLN A 85 3.04 10.67 25.40
C GLN A 85 3.49 9.82 24.19
N MET A 86 2.61 9.68 23.18
CA MET A 86 2.89 8.87 22.00
C MET A 86 3.64 9.65 20.91
N ALA A 87 3.52 10.97 20.86
CA ALA A 87 4.01 11.83 19.79
C ALA A 87 5.50 11.60 19.47
N PRO A 88 6.43 11.54 20.45
CA PRO A 88 7.85 11.26 20.19
C PRO A 88 8.12 9.89 19.54
N HIS A 89 7.19 8.94 19.69
CA HIS A 89 7.32 7.59 19.17
C HIS A 89 6.56 7.36 17.85
N THR A 90 5.81 8.35 17.36
CA THR A 90 4.94 8.22 16.18
C THR A 90 5.71 7.74 14.95
N GLY A 91 6.90 8.27 14.68
CA GLY A 91 7.70 7.82 13.54
C GLY A 91 8.19 6.38 13.65
N LEU A 92 8.58 5.94 14.85
CA LEU A 92 8.95 4.53 15.08
C LEU A 92 7.73 3.62 14.95
N LEU A 93 6.59 4.03 15.51
CA LEU A 93 5.33 3.28 15.42
C LEU A 93 4.88 3.15 13.95
N ALA A 94 4.98 4.20 13.15
CA ALA A 94 4.66 4.17 11.72
C ALA A 94 5.59 3.23 10.95
N ALA A 95 6.89 3.25 11.26
CA ALA A 95 7.86 2.35 10.66
C ALA A 95 7.57 0.88 11.00
N VAL A 96 7.32 0.57 12.27
CA VAL A 96 6.96 -0.77 12.73
C VAL A 96 5.63 -1.22 12.12
N ALA A 97 4.65 -0.33 12.03
CA ALA A 97 3.36 -0.61 11.40
C ALA A 97 3.54 -1.04 9.94
N ALA A 98 4.42 -0.38 9.17
CA ALA A 98 4.75 -0.80 7.80
C ALA A 98 5.37 -2.21 7.75
N LEU A 99 6.30 -2.52 8.67
CA LEU A 99 6.96 -3.83 8.74
C LEU A 99 6.00 -4.98 9.07
N VAL A 100 4.91 -4.71 9.79
CA VAL A 100 3.90 -5.72 10.15
C VAL A 100 2.79 -5.80 9.09
N THR A 101 2.28 -4.65 8.65
CA THR A 101 1.10 -4.58 7.78
C THR A 101 1.39 -5.12 6.39
N LEU A 102 2.57 -4.88 5.82
CA LEU A 102 2.92 -5.34 4.47
C LEU A 102 2.98 -6.87 4.34
N PRO A 103 3.66 -7.63 5.23
CA PRO A 103 3.61 -9.09 5.20
C PRO A 103 2.20 -9.66 5.39
N VAL A 104 1.42 -9.11 6.33
CA VAL A 104 0.04 -9.53 6.57
C VAL A 104 -0.81 -9.27 5.33
N GLY A 105 -0.72 -8.08 4.75
CA GLY A 105 -1.39 -7.71 3.51
C GLY A 105 -1.02 -8.64 2.34
N CYS A 106 0.26 -9.01 2.21
CA CYS A 106 0.70 -9.96 1.19
C CYS A 106 0.11 -11.36 1.36
N VAL A 107 0.01 -11.85 2.61
CA VAL A 107 -0.62 -13.15 2.92
C VAL A 107 -2.11 -13.12 2.56
N LEU A 108 -2.82 -12.06 2.95
CA LEU A 108 -4.24 -11.90 2.64
C LEU A 108 -4.47 -11.79 1.13
N LEU A 109 -3.66 -10.99 0.43
CA LEU A 109 -3.74 -10.81 -1.01
C LEU A 109 -3.55 -12.14 -1.76
N ALA A 110 -2.59 -12.96 -1.33
CA ALA A 110 -2.35 -14.27 -1.88
C ALA A 110 -3.55 -15.22 -1.71
N ALA A 111 -4.18 -15.19 -0.53
CA ALA A 111 -5.40 -15.97 -0.27
C ALA A 111 -6.56 -15.53 -1.16
N ILE A 112 -6.75 -14.20 -1.32
CA ILE A 112 -7.77 -13.63 -2.21
C ILE A 112 -7.51 -14.05 -3.67
N TYR A 113 -6.26 -14.02 -4.13
CA TYR A 113 -5.91 -14.44 -5.50
C TYR A 113 -6.12 -15.94 -5.74
N VAL A 114 -5.85 -16.80 -4.76
CA VAL A 114 -6.23 -18.22 -4.83
C VAL A 114 -7.74 -18.38 -4.97
N GLY A 115 -8.52 -17.65 -4.16
CA GLY A 115 -9.99 -17.66 -4.25
C GLY A 115 -10.48 -17.17 -5.60
N SER A 116 -9.94 -16.04 -6.07
CA SER A 116 -10.27 -15.42 -7.36
C SER A 116 -9.95 -16.34 -8.53
N GLU A 117 -8.83 -17.07 -8.47
CA GLU A 117 -8.47 -18.05 -9.50
C GLU A 117 -9.51 -19.17 -9.57
N ARG A 118 -9.92 -19.71 -8.42
CA ARG A 118 -10.92 -20.78 -8.34
C ARG A 118 -12.27 -20.36 -8.92
N LEU A 119 -12.63 -19.08 -8.76
CA LEU A 119 -13.89 -18.52 -9.25
C LEU A 119 -13.85 -18.14 -10.73
N LEU A 120 -12.72 -17.60 -11.21
CA LEU A 120 -12.66 -16.92 -12.51
C LEU A 120 -11.87 -17.68 -13.58
N SER A 121 -11.15 -18.75 -13.21
CA SER A 121 -10.29 -19.53 -14.10
C SER A 121 -10.43 -21.04 -13.87
N ALA A 122 -10.04 -21.83 -14.88
CA ALA A 122 -9.83 -23.28 -14.75
C ALA A 122 -8.44 -23.64 -14.20
N SER A 123 -7.49 -22.70 -14.20
CA SER A 123 -6.14 -22.88 -13.65
C SER A 123 -6.16 -23.14 -12.13
N ARG A 124 -5.14 -23.82 -11.61
CA ARG A 124 -5.05 -24.19 -10.19
C ARG A 124 -3.62 -24.02 -9.69
N HIS A 125 -3.19 -22.77 -9.54
CA HIS A 125 -1.90 -22.45 -8.96
C HIS A 125 -1.92 -22.64 -7.43
N SER A 126 -0.77 -23.02 -6.86
CA SER A 126 -0.64 -23.17 -5.41
C SER A 126 -0.61 -21.80 -4.72
N TYR A 127 -0.97 -21.78 -3.43
CA TYR A 127 -0.87 -20.58 -2.60
C TYR A 127 0.52 -19.93 -2.65
N GLY A 128 1.60 -20.73 -2.62
CA GLY A 128 2.97 -20.22 -2.70
C GLY A 128 3.27 -19.45 -3.99
N ARG A 129 2.64 -19.80 -5.12
CA ARG A 129 2.78 -19.01 -6.36
C ARG A 129 2.06 -17.68 -6.26
N TRP A 130 0.84 -17.67 -5.73
CA TRP A 130 0.10 -16.42 -5.53
C TRP A 130 0.70 -15.54 -4.45
N PHE A 131 1.36 -16.12 -3.44
CA PHE A 131 2.17 -15.38 -2.48
C PHE A 131 3.36 -14.70 -3.15
N LEU A 132 4.08 -15.41 -4.02
CA LEU A 132 5.14 -14.82 -4.83
C LEU A 132 4.62 -13.69 -5.73
N ALA A 133 3.51 -13.89 -6.44
CA ALA A 133 2.91 -12.83 -7.25
C ALA A 133 2.49 -11.63 -6.41
N SER A 134 1.85 -11.86 -5.25
CA SER A 134 1.37 -10.82 -4.35
C SER A 134 2.50 -9.93 -3.85
N ALA A 135 3.62 -10.53 -3.44
CA ALA A 135 4.82 -9.78 -3.02
C ALA A 135 5.32 -8.81 -4.10
N TYR A 136 5.30 -9.23 -5.37
CA TYR A 136 5.71 -8.39 -6.50
C TYR A 136 4.61 -7.40 -6.92
N CYS A 137 3.34 -7.71 -6.69
CA CYS A 137 2.25 -6.77 -6.92
C CYS A 137 2.30 -5.58 -5.94
N LEU A 138 2.97 -5.71 -4.78
CA LEU A 138 3.11 -4.64 -3.79
C LEU A 138 4.25 -3.64 -4.10
N LEU A 139 5.06 -3.88 -5.14
CA LEU A 139 6.17 -2.99 -5.51
C LEU A 139 5.75 -1.52 -5.75
N PRO A 140 4.58 -1.21 -6.34
CA PRO A 140 4.09 0.16 -6.44
C PRO A 140 4.03 0.91 -5.11
N LEU A 141 3.73 0.23 -4.00
CA LEU A 141 3.72 0.89 -2.68
C LEU A 141 5.12 1.39 -2.29
N GLY A 142 6.17 0.66 -2.67
CA GLY A 142 7.56 1.10 -2.49
C GLY A 142 7.87 2.34 -3.33
N VAL A 143 7.34 2.42 -4.55
CA VAL A 143 7.46 3.63 -5.38
C VAL A 143 6.75 4.81 -4.73
N GLY A 144 5.56 4.61 -4.17
CA GLY A 144 4.84 5.62 -3.42
C GLY A 144 5.60 6.14 -2.21
N ALA A 145 6.18 5.23 -1.43
CA ALA A 145 7.02 5.54 -0.28
C ALA A 145 8.30 6.30 -0.66
N LEU A 146 8.95 5.97 -1.79
CA LEU A 146 10.06 6.78 -2.32
C LEU A 146 9.60 8.20 -2.65
N GLY A 147 8.41 8.37 -3.23
CA GLY A 147 7.83 9.68 -3.48
C GLY A 147 7.61 10.48 -2.19
N LEU A 148 7.07 9.86 -1.13
CA LEU A 148 6.93 10.49 0.19
C LEU A 148 8.28 10.92 0.76
N LEU A 149 9.29 10.04 0.68
CA LEU A 149 10.63 10.34 1.15
C LEU A 149 11.24 11.54 0.40
N LEU A 150 11.10 11.58 -0.92
CA LEU A 150 11.56 12.71 -1.74
C LEU A 150 10.82 14.01 -1.38
N LEU A 151 9.50 13.97 -1.24
CA LEU A 151 8.71 15.15 -0.82
C LEU A 151 9.16 15.66 0.54
N THR A 152 9.44 14.77 1.48
CA THR A 152 9.91 15.13 2.82
C THR A 152 11.32 15.74 2.78
N LEU A 153 12.23 15.14 2.02
CA LEU A 153 13.61 15.62 1.92
C LEU A 153 13.73 16.99 1.23
N LEU A 154 12.76 17.32 0.38
CA LEU A 154 12.68 18.59 -0.33
C LEU A 154 11.84 19.64 0.40
N ALA A 155 11.25 19.31 1.54
CA ALA A 155 10.41 20.23 2.30
C ALA A 155 11.26 21.26 3.06
N ASP A 156 10.87 22.54 3.00
CA ASP A 156 11.54 23.62 3.73
C ASP A 156 11.23 23.60 5.24
N ASN A 157 10.13 22.95 5.64
CA ASN A 157 9.68 22.84 7.02
C ASN A 157 9.49 21.36 7.39
N PRO A 158 10.06 20.85 8.50
CA PRO A 158 9.79 19.48 8.94
C PRO A 158 8.33 19.24 9.38
N ASP A 159 7.62 20.26 9.88
CA ASP A 159 6.22 20.15 10.33
C ASP A 159 5.25 20.12 9.14
N GLN A 160 5.20 18.97 8.48
CA GLN A 160 4.35 18.70 7.34
C GLN A 160 2.97 18.17 7.76
N PRO A 161 1.88 18.45 7.00
CA PRO A 161 0.56 17.89 7.29
C PRO A 161 0.56 16.36 7.23
N LEU A 162 -0.11 15.67 8.17
CA LEU A 162 -0.14 14.20 8.19
C LEU A 162 -0.81 13.59 6.94
N SER A 163 -1.68 14.36 6.27
CA SER A 163 -2.28 13.99 4.99
C SER A 163 -1.26 13.78 3.86
N LEU A 164 -0.06 14.35 3.97
CA LEU A 164 1.04 14.14 3.00
C LEU A 164 1.51 12.67 2.98
N ALA A 165 1.34 11.92 4.08
CA ALA A 165 1.63 10.49 4.12
C ALA A 165 0.86 9.69 3.06
N ASN A 166 -0.30 10.21 2.62
CA ASN A 166 -1.05 9.67 1.49
C ASN A 166 -1.28 10.72 0.38
N TYR A 167 -0.19 11.35 -0.07
CA TYR A 167 -0.20 12.42 -1.09
C TYR A 167 -0.82 12.02 -2.44
N ALA A 168 -0.83 10.72 -2.77
CA ALA A 168 -1.40 10.19 -4.01
C ALA A 168 -2.79 9.56 -3.79
N SER A 169 -3.47 9.94 -2.70
CA SER A 169 -4.85 9.54 -2.43
C SER A 169 -5.81 10.08 -3.49
N LEU A 170 -6.93 9.39 -3.66
CA LEU A 170 -8.04 9.84 -4.51
C LEU A 170 -8.49 11.25 -4.12
N ASN A 171 -8.50 11.54 -2.81
CA ASN A 171 -8.82 12.86 -2.31
C ASN A 171 -7.82 13.92 -2.78
N ALA A 172 -6.52 13.68 -2.55
CA ALA A 172 -5.48 14.64 -2.91
C ALA A 172 -5.39 14.89 -4.43
N LEU A 173 -5.61 13.85 -5.24
CA LEU A 173 -5.45 13.94 -6.68
C LEU A 173 -6.69 14.48 -7.41
N LEU A 174 -7.89 14.13 -6.96
CA LEU A 174 -9.12 14.38 -7.73
C LEU A 174 -10.22 15.10 -6.95
N LEU A 175 -10.52 14.69 -5.72
CA LEU A 175 -11.76 15.13 -5.05
C LEU A 175 -11.60 16.38 -4.18
N GLN A 176 -10.43 16.60 -3.59
CA GLN A 176 -10.10 17.75 -2.74
C GLN A 176 -11.16 18.08 -1.67
N LEU A 177 -11.74 17.02 -1.09
CA LEU A 177 -12.76 17.12 -0.06
C LEU A 177 -12.20 17.78 1.20
N PRO A 178 -12.96 18.68 1.86
CA PRO A 178 -12.58 19.23 3.16
C PRO A 178 -12.55 18.15 4.24
N ALA A 179 -11.66 18.31 5.22
CA ALA A 179 -11.64 17.45 6.41
C ALA A 179 -13.02 17.49 7.12
N GLY A 180 -13.48 16.33 7.58
CA GLY A 180 -14.78 16.18 8.24
C GLY A 180 -15.99 16.07 7.30
N SER A 181 -15.83 16.24 5.99
CA SER A 181 -16.92 15.99 5.02
C SER A 181 -17.18 14.49 4.80
N PRO A 182 -18.40 14.10 4.38
CA PRO A 182 -18.70 12.72 4.00
C PRO A 182 -17.70 12.17 3.00
N HIS A 183 -17.36 10.90 3.12
CA HIS A 183 -16.35 10.23 2.28
C HIS A 183 -14.91 10.79 2.32
N PHE A 184 -14.60 11.82 3.11
CA PHE A 184 -13.23 12.35 3.21
C PHE A 184 -12.23 11.27 3.61
N ALA A 185 -12.53 10.49 4.66
CA ALA A 185 -11.66 9.43 5.15
C ALA A 185 -11.49 8.31 4.11
N TRP A 186 -12.57 7.95 3.43
CA TRP A 186 -12.55 6.95 2.36
C TRP A 186 -11.65 7.40 1.19
N ALA A 187 -11.88 8.61 0.67
CA ALA A 187 -11.14 9.16 -0.45
C ALA A 187 -9.66 9.40 -0.10
N SER A 188 -9.37 9.73 1.16
CA SER A 188 -8.02 9.93 1.66
C SER A 188 -7.28 8.62 1.96
N SER A 189 -7.97 7.47 1.92
CA SER A 189 -7.39 6.15 2.21
C SER A 189 -7.11 5.31 0.96
N LEU A 190 -7.83 5.53 -0.13
CA LEU A 190 -7.60 4.87 -1.42
C LEU A 190 -6.58 5.68 -2.22
N ASP A 191 -5.49 5.05 -2.64
CA ASP A 191 -4.42 5.73 -3.38
C ASP A 191 -4.10 5.10 -4.75
N LEU A 192 -3.41 5.89 -5.58
CA LEU A 192 -2.99 5.48 -6.93
C LEU A 192 -2.11 4.22 -6.93
N PHE A 193 -1.25 4.05 -5.93
CA PHE A 193 -0.33 2.92 -5.87
C PHE A 193 -1.04 1.61 -5.53
N GLN A 194 -2.08 1.64 -4.69
CA GLN A 194 -2.96 0.50 -4.45
C GLN A 194 -3.69 0.06 -5.72
N ILE A 195 -4.22 1.02 -6.49
CA ILE A 195 -4.85 0.75 -7.78
C ILE A 195 -3.82 0.09 -8.73
N TRP A 196 -2.59 0.62 -8.76
CA TRP A 196 -1.50 0.05 -9.54
C TRP A 196 -1.16 -1.39 -9.09
N CYS A 197 -1.13 -1.68 -7.78
CA CYS A 197 -0.96 -3.04 -7.26
C CYS A 197 -2.03 -4.00 -7.81
N GLY A 198 -3.29 -3.55 -7.86
CA GLY A 198 -4.39 -4.34 -8.42
C GLY A 198 -4.26 -4.56 -9.93
N VAL A 199 -3.80 -3.56 -10.68
CA VAL A 199 -3.48 -3.70 -12.12
C VAL A 199 -2.35 -4.72 -12.33
N LEU A 200 -1.31 -4.73 -11.50
CA LEU A 200 -0.27 -5.76 -11.57
C LEU A 200 -0.85 -7.16 -11.27
N GLY A 201 -1.75 -7.27 -10.30
CA GLY A 201 -2.50 -8.51 -10.04
C GLY A 201 -3.31 -8.99 -11.26
N ALA A 202 -3.95 -8.06 -11.96
CA ALA A 202 -4.67 -8.36 -13.20
C ALA A 202 -3.73 -8.85 -14.30
N VAL A 203 -2.57 -8.22 -14.48
CA VAL A 203 -1.55 -8.68 -15.43
C VAL A 203 -1.08 -10.08 -15.06
N ALA A 204 -0.76 -10.34 -13.79
CA ALA A 204 -0.36 -11.66 -13.32
C ALA A 204 -1.41 -12.71 -13.66
N ALA A 205 -2.68 -12.44 -13.38
CA ALA A 205 -3.80 -13.33 -13.67
C ALA A 205 -3.97 -13.58 -15.17
N ARG A 206 -3.88 -12.56 -16.02
CA ARG A 206 -3.92 -12.73 -17.48
C ARG A 206 -2.80 -13.64 -17.95
N VAL A 207 -1.58 -13.39 -17.49
CA VAL A 207 -0.39 -14.12 -17.91
C VAL A 207 -0.48 -15.57 -17.42
N TRP A 208 -0.85 -15.80 -16.15
CA TRP A 208 -0.79 -17.11 -15.47
C TRP A 208 -2.02 -17.97 -15.74
N CYS A 209 -3.19 -17.37 -15.82
CA CYS A 209 -4.46 -18.08 -15.99
C CYS A 209 -5.00 -18.03 -17.42
N GLY A 210 -4.43 -17.21 -18.31
CA GLY A 210 -4.90 -17.09 -19.70
C GLY A 210 -6.29 -16.46 -19.84
N ILE A 211 -6.75 -15.72 -18.84
CA ILE A 211 -8.09 -15.10 -18.82
C ILE A 211 -8.12 -13.75 -19.55
N GLY A 212 -9.28 -13.37 -20.09
CA GLY A 212 -9.49 -12.07 -20.74
C GLY A 212 -9.39 -10.87 -19.77
N TRP A 213 -9.17 -9.66 -20.30
CA TRP A 213 -8.93 -8.45 -19.50
C TRP A 213 -10.04 -8.12 -18.49
N GLY A 214 -11.33 -8.30 -18.84
CA GLY A 214 -12.42 -8.02 -17.90
C GLY A 214 -12.35 -8.90 -16.64
N ARG A 215 -12.12 -10.21 -16.82
CA ARG A 215 -11.92 -11.15 -15.69
C ARG A 215 -10.61 -10.89 -14.97
N ALA A 216 -9.56 -10.51 -15.69
CA ALA A 216 -8.27 -10.18 -15.10
C ALA A 216 -8.33 -8.93 -14.21
N LEU A 217 -9.02 -7.87 -14.66
CA LEU A 217 -9.23 -6.66 -13.88
C LEU A 217 -10.07 -6.95 -12.64
N LEU A 218 -11.16 -7.70 -12.79
CA LEU A 218 -11.96 -8.15 -11.64
C LEU A 218 -11.09 -8.94 -10.66
N PHE A 219 -10.26 -9.87 -11.15
CA PHE A 219 -9.34 -10.66 -10.32
C PHE A 219 -8.38 -9.77 -9.52
N GLY A 220 -7.69 -8.85 -10.20
CA GLY A 220 -6.65 -8.03 -9.58
C GLY A 220 -7.20 -6.94 -8.66
N LEU A 221 -8.34 -6.35 -9.01
CA LEU A 221 -8.95 -5.26 -8.25
C LEU A 221 -9.91 -5.76 -7.16
N LEU A 222 -10.24 -7.06 -7.11
CA LEU A 222 -11.17 -7.61 -6.12
C LEU A 222 -10.86 -7.20 -4.66
N PRO A 223 -9.60 -7.25 -4.18
CA PRO A 223 -9.28 -6.85 -2.81
C PRO A 223 -9.68 -5.40 -2.53
N TRP A 224 -9.38 -4.51 -3.47
CA TRP A 224 -9.61 -3.08 -3.34
C TRP A 224 -11.09 -2.73 -3.47
N ILE A 225 -11.80 -3.39 -4.40
CA ILE A 225 -13.26 -3.23 -4.54
C ILE A 225 -13.96 -3.69 -3.25
N ALA A 226 -13.54 -4.81 -2.65
CA ALA A 226 -14.15 -5.32 -1.43
C ALA A 226 -13.94 -4.35 -0.24
N ILE A 227 -12.73 -3.83 -0.06
CA ILE A 227 -12.39 -2.93 1.05
C ILE A 227 -13.03 -1.55 0.83
N TYR A 228 -12.73 -0.90 -0.29
CA TYR A 228 -13.09 0.50 -0.53
C TYR A 228 -14.51 0.65 -1.09
N GLY A 229 -15.02 -0.32 -1.84
CA GLY A 229 -16.41 -0.28 -2.30
C GLY A 229 -17.40 -0.46 -1.15
N GLY A 230 -17.11 -1.38 -0.22
CA GLY A 230 -17.92 -1.54 0.99
C GLY A 230 -17.90 -0.29 1.88
N TRP A 231 -16.73 0.31 2.07
CA TRP A 231 -16.59 1.53 2.87
C TRP A 231 -17.27 2.75 2.22
N ALA A 232 -17.18 2.91 0.90
CA ALA A 232 -17.86 3.99 0.19
C ALA A 232 -19.38 4.00 0.44
N LEU A 233 -20.01 2.82 0.51
CA LEU A 233 -21.45 2.69 0.74
C LEU A 233 -21.89 2.98 2.19
N LEU A 234 -20.95 2.97 3.13
CA LEU A 234 -21.18 3.14 4.57
C LEU A 234 -20.71 4.49 5.12
N SER A 235 -20.05 5.32 4.30
CA SER A 235 -19.39 6.58 4.70
C SER A 235 -20.07 7.83 4.18
#